data_AF-A0A1I6CWL6-F1
#
_entry.id   AF-A0A1I6CWL6-F1
#
_cell.length_a   1.000
_cell.length_b   1.000
_cell.length_c   1.000
_cell.angle_alpha   90.00
_cell.angle_beta   90.00
_cell.angle_gamma   90.00
#
_symmetry.space_group_name_H-M   'P 1'
#
loop_
_entity.id
_entity.type
_entity.pdbx_description
1 polymer ?
#
loop_
_entity_poly.entity_id
_entity_poly.type
_entity_poly.pdbx_seq_one_letter_code
_entity_poly.pdbx_strand_id
1 'polypeptide(L)'
;MSYPGGGGPWQPQNNPYGQQPQQGGHPQQGGYPQQPQQPGGYPQQGGYPQTGPQGFPQPPQTGPQGYPQQGYPQTGPQGFPQQGFEQQPFGYAPMGGEPPKKKRTGLVVTAVVAVLLLIGGGVTFFALKKADPGTNAGQDTPAVAAKNLIEQLGSGDVVGIMASLAPAEAALSKDYMDSMTKEMKRLEILKPDADPNKLTGVEFKSENIKFDEAAAEKINDHLTINKLVEGKITITSDASKIPLTDKLVDALGTEFSTTTSKSETVDITAEVKKRGTPIGIASIKVGDKWYPSAFYTIANAILEEEKQKWPSQGIAAQGAGSAEEAAKQMVNAALDGDLTKVIALLPPDEAGVLQDLGPLLLDEAGPMKPTGAKLNALETDVKNVTGGKQVTIKKLSITAEGETMTITREGDCYAADVPGQGSQKLCASEITQLLKQQGGKQIPAEAIDIIGRVAGSVMKSGVGVVSTEVDGKWYVSPVRSYYELALTLFRGFEPKDVDALIELLKK
;
A
#
# COMPACT_ATOMS: atom_id res chain seq x y z
N MET A 1 -22.10 -64.97 -21.04
CA MET A 1 -20.94 -65.84 -21.29
C MET A 1 -19.67 -65.07 -20.92
N SER A 2 -18.94 -65.58 -19.94
CA SER A 2 -17.47 -65.51 -19.70
C SER A 2 -16.69 -64.17 -19.81
N TYR A 3 -16.45 -63.52 -18.66
CA TYR A 3 -15.16 -63.20 -17.95
C TYR A 3 -13.89 -62.65 -18.72
N PRO A 4 -12.85 -62.04 -18.06
CA PRO A 4 -12.43 -60.62 -18.14
C PRO A 4 -10.88 -60.38 -18.12
N GLY A 5 -10.41 -59.13 -17.92
CA GLY A 5 -9.33 -58.82 -16.96
C GLY A 5 -7.88 -58.46 -17.44
N GLY A 6 -7.27 -57.53 -16.68
CA GLY A 6 -5.81 -57.31 -16.50
C GLY A 6 -5.17 -56.23 -17.41
N GLY A 7 -4.48 -55.17 -16.97
CA GLY A 7 -3.79 -54.85 -15.72
C GLY A 7 -2.27 -54.93 -15.90
N GLY A 8 -1.54 -53.80 -15.88
CA GLY A 8 -0.08 -53.76 -15.60
C GLY A 8 0.79 -52.80 -16.44
N PRO A 9 1.97 -52.36 -15.91
CA PRO A 9 2.53 -51.01 -16.09
C PRO A 9 3.85 -50.94 -16.90
N TRP A 10 4.20 -49.74 -17.39
CA TRP A 10 5.47 -49.47 -18.07
C TRP A 10 6.54 -48.88 -17.13
N GLN A 11 7.71 -49.51 -17.13
CA GLN A 11 9.01 -48.98 -16.67
C GLN A 11 9.95 -48.84 -17.90
N PRO A 12 10.99 -47.99 -17.82
CA PRO A 12 11.75 -47.51 -18.98
C PRO A 12 12.95 -48.40 -19.34
N GLN A 13 13.25 -48.47 -20.65
CA GLN A 13 14.36 -49.25 -21.20
C GLN A 13 15.54 -48.36 -21.63
N ASN A 14 16.70 -48.78 -21.13
CA ASN A 14 18.06 -48.29 -21.34
C ASN A 14 18.59 -48.73 -22.71
N ASN A 15 19.53 -47.98 -23.33
CA ASN A 15 20.23 -48.42 -24.55
C ASN A 15 21.77 -48.18 -24.45
N PRO A 16 22.64 -49.08 -24.99
CA PRO A 16 24.07 -49.17 -24.64
C PRO A 16 25.04 -48.88 -25.82
N TYR A 17 26.34 -49.22 -25.63
CA TYR A 17 27.55 -49.16 -26.50
C TYR A 17 28.45 -47.92 -26.27
N GLY A 18 29.76 -47.99 -26.01
CA GLY A 18 30.72 -49.09 -25.83
C GLY A 18 32.18 -48.60 -25.92
N GLN A 19 33.02 -49.09 -25.00
CA GLN A 19 34.48 -49.39 -25.06
C GLN A 19 35.59 -48.29 -25.08
N GLN A 20 36.52 -48.48 -24.12
CA GLN A 20 37.89 -47.97 -23.89
C GLN A 20 38.94 -48.74 -24.78
N PRO A 21 40.30 -48.51 -24.77
CA PRO A 21 41.16 -48.18 -23.61
C PRO A 21 42.48 -47.35 -23.81
N GLN A 22 43.12 -47.02 -22.67
CA GLN A 22 44.59 -46.84 -22.40
C GLN A 22 45.34 -45.64 -23.03
N GLN A 23 46.36 -44.95 -22.47
CA GLN A 23 47.35 -45.01 -21.36
C GLN A 23 47.74 -43.53 -21.08
N GLY A 24 48.00 -43.01 -19.87
CA GLY A 24 49.21 -43.19 -19.06
C GLY A 24 49.94 -41.84 -18.83
N GLY A 25 50.41 -41.56 -17.60
CA GLY A 25 51.53 -40.63 -17.33
C GLY A 25 51.25 -39.37 -16.48
N HIS A 26 51.68 -39.40 -15.22
CA HIS A 26 52.16 -38.22 -14.46
C HIS A 26 53.71 -38.19 -14.57
N PRO A 27 54.42 -37.04 -14.50
CA PRO A 27 54.80 -36.49 -13.17
C PRO A 27 55.09 -34.95 -13.07
N GLN A 28 55.02 -34.47 -11.81
CA GLN A 28 55.76 -33.45 -11.04
C GLN A 28 56.63 -32.28 -11.62
N GLN A 29 56.55 -31.16 -10.86
CA GLN A 29 57.62 -30.22 -10.37
C GLN A 29 58.02 -28.93 -11.15
N GLY A 30 57.86 -27.77 -10.46
CA GLY A 30 58.98 -26.85 -10.14
C GLY A 30 59.03 -25.42 -10.76
N GLY A 31 59.14 -24.38 -9.91
CA GLY A 31 60.08 -23.25 -10.11
C GLY A 31 59.54 -21.82 -10.38
N TYR A 32 59.78 -20.89 -9.46
CA TYR A 32 59.76 -19.41 -9.64
C TYR A 32 61.04 -18.91 -10.37
N PRO A 33 61.10 -17.67 -10.92
CA PRO A 33 61.61 -16.52 -10.13
C PRO A 33 61.11 -15.08 -10.51
N GLN A 34 61.13 -14.22 -9.48
CA GLN A 34 61.54 -12.80 -9.35
C GLN A 34 61.21 -11.64 -10.34
N GLN A 35 61.11 -10.47 -9.69
CA GLN A 35 60.84 -9.06 -10.06
C GLN A 35 62.05 -8.33 -10.72
N PRO A 36 61.88 -7.09 -11.21
CA PRO A 36 62.71 -5.96 -10.70
C PRO A 36 61.97 -4.62 -10.43
N GLN A 37 62.65 -3.74 -9.71
CA GLN A 37 62.22 -2.53 -8.96
C GLN A 37 62.44 -1.15 -9.66
N GLN A 38 61.65 -0.14 -9.22
CA GLN A 38 61.95 1.30 -8.87
C GLN A 38 62.42 2.36 -9.92
N PRO A 39 62.52 3.69 -9.61
CA PRO A 39 62.17 4.52 -8.39
C PRO A 39 61.41 5.87 -8.66
N GLY A 40 60.66 6.50 -7.72
CA GLY A 40 61.06 7.61 -6.78
C GLY A 40 60.49 8.99 -7.22
N GLY A 41 60.04 9.99 -6.43
CA GLY A 41 60.06 10.32 -4.99
C GLY A 41 59.24 11.63 -4.66
N TYR A 42 59.19 12.00 -3.38
CA TYR A 42 58.41 13.08 -2.69
C TYR A 42 59.11 14.47 -2.73
N PRO A 43 58.51 15.61 -2.24
CA PRO A 43 58.38 15.92 -0.79
C PRO A 43 57.18 16.83 -0.33
N GLN A 44 57.04 16.96 1.01
CA GLN A 44 56.12 17.82 1.81
C GLN A 44 56.41 19.34 1.76
N GLN A 45 55.43 20.22 2.11
CA GLN A 45 55.33 21.05 3.36
C GLN A 45 54.43 22.32 3.26
N GLY A 46 53.79 22.70 4.39
CA GLY A 46 53.28 24.06 4.75
C GLY A 46 51.80 24.32 4.41
N GLY A 47 50.93 24.94 5.20
CA GLY A 47 51.01 25.85 6.35
C GLY A 47 49.97 26.98 6.17
N TYR A 48 49.09 27.23 7.15
CA TYR A 48 48.03 28.27 7.27
C TYR A 48 48.46 29.71 6.81
N PRO A 49 47.57 30.67 6.42
CA PRO A 49 46.55 31.25 7.32
C PRO A 49 45.25 31.87 6.74
N GLN A 50 44.40 32.21 7.71
CA GLN A 50 43.16 32.99 7.73
C GLN A 50 43.39 34.50 7.44
N THR A 51 42.58 35.15 6.60
CA THR A 51 42.29 36.60 6.62
C THR A 51 41.04 36.95 5.79
N GLY A 52 40.18 37.84 6.33
CA GLY A 52 38.93 38.34 5.75
C GLY A 52 39.07 39.53 4.77
N PRO A 53 38.05 40.40 4.61
CA PRO A 53 37.44 40.73 3.31
C PRO A 53 37.79 42.12 2.72
N GLN A 54 37.69 42.24 1.39
CA GLN A 54 37.67 43.48 0.58
C GLN A 54 36.70 43.24 -0.60
N GLY A 55 35.72 44.05 -1.00
CA GLY A 55 35.46 45.48 -0.83
C GLY A 55 35.65 46.19 -2.18
N PHE A 56 34.59 46.40 -2.99
CA PHE A 56 34.56 47.26 -4.20
C PHE A 56 33.10 47.70 -4.53
N PRO A 57 32.85 48.80 -5.29
CA PRO A 57 32.10 49.96 -4.81
C PRO A 57 30.83 50.30 -5.64
N GLN A 58 29.94 51.12 -5.06
CA GLN A 58 28.76 51.72 -5.71
C GLN A 58 29.09 53.00 -6.51
N PRO A 59 28.24 53.34 -7.52
CA PRO A 59 27.91 54.73 -7.87
C PRO A 59 26.41 55.10 -7.65
N PRO A 60 26.03 56.41 -7.71
CA PRO A 60 25.06 56.99 -6.76
C PRO A 60 23.66 57.40 -7.28
N GLN A 61 22.72 57.46 -6.32
CA GLN A 61 21.53 58.32 -6.08
C GLN A 61 20.67 58.90 -7.22
N THR A 62 19.35 58.68 -7.11
CA THR A 62 18.26 59.71 -7.12
C THR A 62 16.96 59.10 -6.53
N GLY A 63 16.34 59.73 -5.52
CA GLY A 63 15.01 59.35 -4.96
C GLY A 63 13.87 60.21 -5.55
N PRO A 64 12.71 60.46 -4.88
CA PRO A 64 12.03 59.79 -3.74
C PRO A 64 10.47 59.68 -3.88
N GLN A 65 9.78 58.87 -3.04
CA GLN A 65 8.37 58.98 -2.54
C GLN A 65 7.95 57.64 -1.88
N GLY A 66 7.34 57.46 -0.70
CA GLY A 66 6.88 58.31 0.41
C GLY A 66 5.85 57.53 1.27
N TYR A 67 6.17 57.29 2.56
CA TYR A 67 5.32 57.09 3.79
C TYR A 67 4.28 55.93 3.91
N PRO A 68 3.87 55.52 5.16
CA PRO A 68 4.62 55.34 6.40
C PRO A 68 4.39 54.00 7.16
N GLN A 69 5.29 53.74 8.10
CA GLN A 69 5.29 52.67 9.11
C GLN A 69 4.55 53.12 10.40
N GLN A 70 4.00 52.17 11.17
CA GLN A 70 3.48 52.35 12.53
C GLN A 70 4.31 51.49 13.51
N GLY A 71 4.56 52.00 14.72
CA GLY A 71 5.74 51.70 15.54
C GLY A 71 5.53 51.07 16.92
N TYR A 72 6.66 50.60 17.49
CA TYR A 72 7.18 50.55 18.90
C TYR A 72 6.27 50.06 20.08
N PRO A 73 6.82 49.66 21.28
CA PRO A 73 8.19 49.76 21.78
C PRO A 73 8.79 48.52 22.52
N GLN A 74 10.05 48.71 22.91
CA GLN A 74 11.04 47.91 23.63
C GLN A 74 10.96 48.10 25.18
N THR A 75 11.25 47.08 26.01
CA THR A 75 11.78 47.24 27.40
C THR A 75 12.39 45.95 28.01
N GLY A 76 13.66 46.02 28.44
CA GLY A 76 14.14 45.53 29.76
C GLY A 76 14.77 44.11 29.93
N PRO A 77 15.65 43.87 30.94
CA PRO A 77 16.95 43.18 30.75
C PRO A 77 17.28 41.94 31.65
N GLN A 78 18.30 41.17 31.21
CA GLN A 78 19.28 40.31 31.94
C GLN A 78 18.82 39.15 32.88
N GLY A 79 19.24 37.91 32.56
CA GLY A 79 19.29 36.75 33.47
C GLY A 79 19.91 35.49 32.84
N PHE A 80 20.71 34.73 33.61
CA PHE A 80 21.64 33.64 33.26
C PHE A 80 21.08 32.41 32.50
N PRO A 81 21.94 31.62 31.79
CA PRO A 81 21.51 30.39 31.11
C PRO A 81 21.38 29.22 32.11
N GLN A 82 20.18 28.64 32.19
CA GLN A 82 19.94 27.37 32.87
C GLN A 82 19.84 26.26 31.82
N GLN A 83 20.79 25.32 31.85
CA GLN A 83 20.74 24.05 31.13
C GLN A 83 19.51 23.26 31.59
N GLY A 84 18.50 23.15 30.73
CA GLY A 84 17.38 22.23 30.87
C GLY A 84 17.41 21.23 29.72
N PHE A 85 17.60 19.95 30.05
CA PHE A 85 17.38 18.83 29.15
C PHE A 85 15.92 18.83 28.71
N GLU A 86 15.64 19.15 27.44
CA GLU A 86 14.35 18.85 26.83
C GLU A 86 14.27 17.34 26.59
N GLN A 87 13.41 16.68 27.37
CA GLN A 87 12.88 15.37 27.02
C GLN A 87 12.07 15.53 25.73
N GLN A 88 12.55 14.94 24.63
CA GLN A 88 11.69 14.74 23.46
C GLN A 88 10.60 13.72 23.82
N PRO A 89 9.31 14.09 23.75
CA PRO A 89 8.25 13.11 23.74
C PRO A 89 8.29 12.38 22.41
N PHE A 90 8.24 11.05 22.45
CA PHE A 90 8.02 10.18 21.30
C PHE A 90 6.79 10.65 20.52
N GLY A 91 7.02 11.46 19.49
CA GLY A 91 6.01 11.88 18.54
C GLY A 91 5.79 10.76 17.53
N TYR A 92 4.67 10.06 17.67
CA TYR A 92 4.03 9.37 16.55
C TYR A 92 3.94 10.35 15.39
N ALA A 93 4.65 10.10 14.29
CA ALA A 93 4.38 10.77 13.03
C ALA A 93 2.97 10.32 12.59
N PRO A 94 1.97 11.22 12.47
CA PRO A 94 0.72 10.87 11.83
C PRO A 94 1.04 10.55 10.36
N MET A 95 1.01 9.25 10.01
CA MET A 95 0.95 8.76 8.64
C MET A 95 -0.37 9.24 8.04
N GLY A 96 -0.32 10.43 7.46
CA GLY A 96 -1.46 11.17 6.94
C GLY A 96 -1.06 12.63 6.72
N GLY A 97 -0.04 12.86 5.91
CA GLY A 97 0.19 14.19 5.39
C GLY A 97 -1.08 14.64 4.66
N GLU A 98 -1.66 15.77 5.06
CA GLU A 98 -2.69 16.44 4.27
C GLU A 98 -2.20 16.51 2.82
N PRO A 99 -2.96 16.00 1.82
CA PRO A 99 -2.57 16.13 0.44
C PRO A 99 -2.33 17.61 0.13
N PRO A 100 -1.26 17.96 -0.60
CA PRO A 100 -0.89 19.34 -0.84
C PRO A 100 -2.09 20.10 -1.43
N LYS A 101 -2.54 21.17 -0.76
CA LYS A 101 -3.64 22.01 -1.22
C LYS A 101 -3.23 22.68 -2.53
N LYS A 102 -3.65 22.13 -3.68
CA LYS A 102 -3.54 22.77 -4.99
C LYS A 102 -4.90 22.99 -5.66
N LYS A 103 -4.92 24.01 -6.52
CA LYS A 103 -6.09 24.80 -6.93
C LYS A 103 -7.14 23.97 -7.67
N ARG A 104 -8.39 24.42 -7.54
CA ARG A 104 -9.69 23.80 -7.88
C ARG A 104 -9.89 23.44 -9.37
N THR A 105 -9.02 22.60 -9.92
CA THR A 105 -9.19 21.91 -11.21
C THR A 105 -9.19 20.38 -11.06
N GLY A 106 -8.82 19.85 -9.88
CA GLY A 106 -8.72 18.41 -9.59
C GLY A 106 -9.97 17.71 -9.05
N LEU A 107 -11.16 18.32 -9.12
CA LEU A 107 -12.37 17.75 -8.48
C LEU A 107 -12.82 16.44 -9.13
N VAL A 108 -12.51 16.20 -10.41
CA VAL A 108 -12.94 14.98 -11.12
C VAL A 108 -11.90 13.87 -11.15
N VAL A 109 -10.59 14.17 -11.17
CA VAL A 109 -9.58 13.14 -10.80
C VAL A 109 -9.86 12.70 -9.37
N THR A 110 -10.12 13.66 -8.47
CA THR A 110 -10.60 13.34 -7.11
C THR A 110 -11.92 12.58 -7.15
N ALA A 111 -12.88 12.86 -8.04
CA ALA A 111 -14.15 12.13 -8.10
C ALA A 111 -14.04 10.73 -8.70
N VAL A 112 -13.22 10.52 -9.74
CA VAL A 112 -12.97 9.18 -10.32
C VAL A 112 -12.11 8.36 -9.37
N VAL A 113 -11.06 8.95 -8.80
CA VAL A 113 -10.28 8.32 -7.73
C VAL A 113 -11.13 8.12 -6.48
N ALA A 114 -12.03 9.04 -6.11
CA ALA A 114 -12.95 8.83 -4.98
C ALA A 114 -14.01 7.77 -5.30
N VAL A 115 -14.53 7.68 -6.52
CA VAL A 115 -15.43 6.58 -6.92
C VAL A 115 -14.67 5.25 -6.87
N LEU A 116 -13.42 5.20 -7.35
CA LEU A 116 -12.57 4.01 -7.27
C LEU A 116 -12.10 3.70 -5.83
N LEU A 117 -11.93 4.71 -4.97
CA LEU A 117 -11.61 4.56 -3.54
C LEU A 117 -12.86 4.23 -2.70
N LEU A 118 -14.05 4.67 -3.09
CA LEU A 118 -15.33 4.23 -2.52
C LEU A 118 -15.55 2.75 -2.87
N ILE A 119 -15.24 2.36 -4.11
CA ILE A 119 -15.13 0.95 -4.54
C ILE A 119 -14.06 0.18 -3.71
N GLY A 120 -12.98 0.83 -3.26
CA GLY A 120 -11.90 0.24 -2.45
C GLY A 120 -12.02 0.37 -0.91
N GLY A 121 -12.99 1.12 -0.38
CA GLY A 121 -12.96 1.59 1.01
C GLY A 121 -14.30 1.89 1.68
N GLY A 122 -15.44 1.83 0.98
CA GLY A 122 -16.73 2.12 1.59
C GLY A 122 -17.90 1.45 0.88
N VAL A 123 -18.43 0.40 1.52
CA VAL A 123 -19.77 -0.16 1.28
C VAL A 123 -19.91 -0.85 -0.11
N THR A 124 -19.69 -2.18 -0.10
CA THR A 124 -20.67 -3.20 -0.61
C THR A 124 -20.53 -3.64 -2.12
N PHE A 125 -21.00 -4.77 -2.69
CA PHE A 125 -20.90 -6.22 -2.40
C PHE A 125 -21.38 -7.13 -3.63
N PHE A 126 -20.58 -8.20 -3.97
CA PHE A 126 -20.60 -9.47 -4.82
C PHE A 126 -21.06 -9.70 -6.26
N ALA A 127 -20.21 -10.37 -7.04
CA ALA A 127 -20.37 -11.81 -7.39
C ALA A 127 -19.03 -12.46 -7.69
N LEU A 128 -18.51 -13.25 -6.74
CA LEU A 128 -17.32 -14.08 -6.95
C LEU A 128 -17.43 -15.48 -6.31
N LYS A 129 -18.64 -16.00 -6.04
CA LYS A 129 -18.82 -17.42 -5.65
C LYS A 129 -19.23 -18.36 -6.80
N LYS A 130 -19.51 -17.83 -8.00
CA LYS A 130 -19.81 -18.64 -9.19
C LYS A 130 -18.90 -18.36 -10.39
N ALA A 131 -18.11 -17.29 -10.34
CA ALA A 131 -17.03 -17.14 -11.29
C ALA A 131 -15.90 -18.04 -10.80
N ASP A 132 -15.72 -19.19 -11.48
CA ASP A 132 -14.37 -19.71 -11.59
C ASP A 132 -13.49 -18.54 -12.07
N PRO A 133 -12.29 -18.31 -11.52
CA PRO A 133 -11.38 -17.28 -12.01
C PRO A 133 -11.05 -17.43 -13.51
N GLY A 134 -11.45 -18.53 -14.16
CA GLY A 134 -11.37 -18.78 -15.59
C GLY A 134 -12.64 -18.57 -16.43
N THR A 135 -13.81 -18.24 -15.88
CA THR A 135 -15.04 -18.08 -16.68
C THR A 135 -15.51 -16.63 -16.79
N ASN A 136 -15.07 -15.98 -17.88
CA ASN A 136 -15.77 -14.93 -18.64
C ASN A 136 -15.88 -13.51 -18.08
N ALA A 137 -14.76 -12.93 -17.63
CA ALA A 137 -14.61 -11.46 -17.53
C ALA A 137 -13.61 -10.88 -18.54
N GLY A 138 -12.54 -11.62 -18.82
CA GLY A 138 -11.49 -11.20 -19.73
C GLY A 138 -11.97 -11.06 -21.16
N GLN A 139 -11.64 -9.95 -21.80
CA GLN A 139 -12.05 -9.61 -23.16
C GLN A 139 -10.91 -9.83 -24.16
N ASP A 140 -11.26 -9.98 -25.43
CA ASP A 140 -10.26 -10.20 -26.50
C ASP A 140 -9.45 -8.95 -26.84
N THR A 141 -10.00 -7.76 -26.54
CA THR A 141 -9.35 -6.47 -26.81
C THR A 141 -9.45 -5.53 -25.61
N PRO A 142 -8.50 -4.61 -25.43
CA PRO A 142 -8.55 -3.62 -24.34
C PRO A 142 -9.77 -2.69 -24.44
N ALA A 143 -10.18 -2.32 -25.65
CA ALA A 143 -11.33 -1.46 -25.86
C ALA A 143 -12.63 -2.13 -25.38
N VAL A 144 -12.81 -3.42 -25.69
CA VAL A 144 -13.98 -4.19 -25.22
C VAL A 144 -13.93 -4.35 -23.69
N ALA A 145 -12.74 -4.53 -23.10
CA ALA A 145 -12.57 -4.60 -21.65
C ALA A 145 -13.02 -3.31 -20.94
N ALA A 146 -12.57 -2.15 -21.41
CA ALA A 146 -12.97 -0.85 -20.87
C ALA A 146 -14.46 -0.55 -21.11
N LYS A 147 -15.00 -0.89 -22.28
CA LYS A 147 -16.42 -0.71 -22.59
C LYS A 147 -17.30 -1.55 -21.67
N ASN A 148 -16.94 -2.82 -21.46
CA ASN A 148 -17.67 -3.72 -20.58
C ASN A 148 -17.70 -3.22 -19.13
N LEU A 149 -16.61 -2.63 -18.63
CA LEU A 149 -16.58 -2.00 -17.29
C LEU A 149 -17.68 -0.95 -17.14
N ILE A 150 -17.79 -0.01 -18.10
CA ILE A 150 -18.75 1.10 -18.01
C ILE A 150 -20.19 0.63 -18.31
N GLU A 151 -20.37 -0.36 -19.17
CA GLU A 151 -21.68 -0.97 -19.41
C GLU A 151 -22.20 -1.68 -18.16
N GLN A 152 -21.34 -2.42 -17.46
CA GLN A 152 -21.70 -3.06 -16.17
C GLN A 152 -21.91 -2.03 -15.05
N LEU A 153 -21.20 -0.90 -15.07
CA LEU A 153 -21.51 0.26 -14.25
C LEU A 153 -22.95 0.74 -14.51
N GLY A 154 -23.45 0.66 -15.73
CA GLY A 154 -24.78 1.16 -16.07
C GLY A 154 -25.95 0.25 -15.72
N SER A 155 -25.69 -1.05 -15.56
CA SER A 155 -26.72 -2.01 -15.19
C SER A 155 -26.95 -2.10 -13.68
N GLY A 156 -26.24 -1.29 -12.87
CA GLY A 156 -26.25 -1.39 -11.41
C GLY A 156 -25.65 -2.70 -10.89
N ASP A 157 -24.95 -3.45 -11.74
CA ASP A 157 -24.42 -4.78 -11.44
C ASP A 157 -23.00 -4.67 -10.87
N VAL A 158 -22.87 -4.11 -9.66
CA VAL A 158 -21.57 -3.70 -9.10
C VAL A 158 -20.62 -4.86 -8.83
N VAL A 159 -21.18 -5.89 -8.24
CA VAL A 159 -20.93 -7.28 -8.55
C VAL A 159 -20.11 -7.59 -9.83
N GLY A 160 -20.73 -7.40 -11.01
CA GLY A 160 -20.16 -7.68 -12.31
C GLY A 160 -19.01 -6.74 -12.64
N ILE A 161 -19.11 -5.47 -12.25
CA ILE A 161 -18.01 -4.48 -12.37
C ILE A 161 -16.76 -5.00 -11.66
N MET A 162 -16.89 -5.41 -10.40
CA MET A 162 -15.76 -5.91 -9.62
C MET A 162 -15.21 -7.20 -10.19
N ALA A 163 -16.08 -8.10 -10.67
CA ALA A 163 -15.66 -9.31 -11.35
C ALA A 163 -15.00 -9.06 -12.72
N SER A 164 -15.28 -7.90 -13.34
CA SER A 164 -14.68 -7.52 -14.63
C SER A 164 -13.28 -6.95 -14.50
N LEU A 165 -12.91 -6.43 -13.32
CA LEU A 165 -11.57 -5.94 -13.04
C LEU A 165 -10.52 -7.04 -13.24
N ALA A 166 -9.26 -6.62 -13.34
CA ALA A 166 -8.12 -7.52 -13.30
C ALA A 166 -8.28 -8.53 -12.14
N PRO A 167 -8.00 -9.83 -12.37
CA PRO A 167 -8.35 -10.88 -11.39
C PRO A 167 -7.85 -10.63 -9.97
N ALA A 168 -6.64 -10.08 -9.80
CA ALA A 168 -6.09 -9.75 -8.49
C ALA A 168 -6.82 -8.57 -7.84
N GLU A 169 -7.15 -7.51 -8.58
CA GLU A 169 -7.94 -6.39 -8.07
C GLU A 169 -9.35 -6.85 -7.64
N ALA A 170 -10.00 -7.67 -8.48
CA ALA A 170 -11.29 -8.28 -8.17
C ALA A 170 -11.23 -9.12 -6.88
N ALA A 171 -10.19 -9.96 -6.74
CA ALA A 171 -9.97 -10.80 -5.57
C ALA A 171 -9.70 -9.97 -4.31
N LEU A 172 -8.86 -8.94 -4.40
CA LEU A 172 -8.54 -8.04 -3.28
C LEU A 172 -9.80 -7.39 -2.72
N SER A 173 -10.60 -6.80 -3.59
CA SER A 173 -11.85 -6.15 -3.18
C SER A 173 -12.83 -7.15 -2.56
N LYS A 174 -12.96 -8.35 -3.14
CA LYS A 174 -13.80 -9.42 -2.59
C LYS A 174 -13.37 -9.85 -1.20
N ASP A 175 -12.08 -10.14 -1.04
CA ASP A 175 -11.50 -10.66 0.18
C ASP A 175 -11.63 -9.65 1.33
N TYR A 176 -11.34 -8.38 1.03
CA TYR A 176 -11.48 -7.26 1.97
C TYR A 176 -12.95 -7.09 2.39
N MET A 177 -13.86 -7.04 1.42
CA MET A 177 -15.29 -6.89 1.66
C MET A 177 -15.86 -8.04 2.50
N ASP A 178 -15.64 -9.30 2.12
CA ASP A 178 -16.13 -10.47 2.87
C ASP A 178 -15.61 -10.49 4.32
N SER A 179 -14.33 -10.14 4.52
CA SER A 179 -13.73 -10.08 5.85
C SER A 179 -14.30 -8.93 6.68
N MET A 180 -14.45 -7.75 6.10
CA MET A 180 -15.02 -6.58 6.78
C MET A 180 -16.48 -6.83 7.18
N THR A 181 -17.31 -7.41 6.32
CA THR A 181 -18.72 -7.71 6.65
C THR A 181 -18.84 -8.68 7.81
N LYS A 182 -17.99 -9.71 7.84
CA LYS A 182 -17.97 -10.68 8.94
C LYS A 182 -17.67 -9.97 10.25
N GLU A 183 -16.69 -9.07 10.27
CA GLU A 183 -16.36 -8.28 11.46
C GLU A 183 -17.49 -7.31 11.83
N MET A 184 -18.06 -6.59 10.87
CA MET A 184 -19.17 -5.66 11.11
C MET A 184 -20.44 -6.37 11.62
N LYS A 185 -20.71 -7.59 11.15
CA LYS A 185 -21.77 -8.45 11.70
C LYS A 185 -21.44 -8.93 13.10
N ARG A 186 -20.20 -9.38 13.33
CA ARG A 186 -19.73 -9.82 14.65
C ARG A 186 -19.88 -8.69 15.67
N LEU A 187 -19.63 -7.45 15.27
CA LEU A 187 -19.76 -6.24 16.07
C LEU A 187 -21.20 -5.70 16.17
N GLU A 188 -22.18 -6.38 15.56
CA GLU A 188 -23.58 -5.95 15.52
C GLU A 188 -23.77 -4.54 14.93
N ILE A 189 -22.89 -4.14 14.01
CA ILE A 189 -23.03 -2.92 13.20
C ILE A 189 -23.97 -3.18 12.03
N LEU A 190 -23.78 -4.32 11.35
CA LEU A 190 -24.64 -4.79 10.27
C LEU A 190 -25.61 -5.88 10.75
N LYS A 191 -26.80 -5.94 10.14
CA LYS A 191 -27.78 -6.99 10.39
C LYS A 191 -27.19 -8.38 10.05
N PRO A 192 -27.61 -9.46 10.73
CA PRO A 192 -27.07 -10.80 10.48
C PRO A 192 -27.26 -11.29 9.04
N ASP A 193 -28.34 -10.85 8.39
CA ASP A 193 -28.69 -11.15 7.00
C ASP A 193 -28.03 -10.19 5.99
N ALA A 194 -27.28 -9.17 6.45
CA ALA A 194 -26.54 -8.26 5.58
C ALA A 194 -25.64 -9.07 4.65
N ASP A 195 -25.92 -9.05 3.36
CA ASP A 195 -25.18 -9.91 2.46
C ASP A 195 -23.88 -9.17 2.08
N PRO A 196 -22.66 -9.73 2.29
CA PRO A 196 -21.44 -9.25 1.64
C PRO A 196 -21.52 -9.38 0.12
N ASN A 197 -22.73 -9.69 -0.39
CA ASN A 197 -23.01 -9.91 -1.75
C ASN A 197 -24.08 -9.08 -2.47
N LYS A 198 -24.55 -7.98 -1.88
CA LYS A 198 -25.51 -7.10 -2.55
C LYS A 198 -25.19 -5.64 -2.29
N LEU A 199 -24.97 -4.83 -3.34
CA LEU A 199 -24.88 -3.36 -3.22
C LEU A 199 -26.19 -2.74 -2.73
N THR A 200 -26.33 -2.60 -1.42
CA THR A 200 -27.40 -1.87 -0.75
C THR A 200 -27.02 -0.40 -0.57
N GLY A 201 -27.85 0.50 -1.09
CA GLY A 201 -27.72 1.93 -0.83
C GLY A 201 -26.83 2.70 -1.78
N VAL A 202 -26.29 2.09 -2.83
CA VAL A 202 -25.68 2.80 -3.96
C VAL A 202 -26.12 2.13 -5.25
N GLU A 203 -26.45 2.93 -6.25
CA GLU A 203 -26.84 2.49 -7.59
C GLU A 203 -26.09 3.31 -8.63
N PHE A 204 -25.61 2.65 -9.67
CA PHE A 204 -24.92 3.27 -10.79
C PHE A 204 -25.78 3.10 -12.04
N LYS A 205 -25.90 4.19 -12.81
CA LYS A 205 -26.52 4.19 -14.13
C LYS A 205 -25.58 4.86 -15.12
N SER A 206 -25.39 4.26 -16.28
CA SER A 206 -24.50 4.75 -17.32
C SER A 206 -25.29 4.85 -18.63
N GLU A 207 -25.10 5.94 -19.37
CA GLU A 207 -25.88 6.25 -20.56
C GLU A 207 -24.98 6.83 -21.65
N ASN A 208 -25.15 6.35 -22.88
CA ASN A 208 -24.49 6.88 -24.10
C ASN A 208 -22.95 6.91 -24.01
N ILE A 209 -22.36 5.89 -23.41
CA ILE A 209 -20.91 5.76 -23.25
C ILE A 209 -20.24 5.58 -24.61
N LYS A 210 -19.21 6.38 -24.91
CA LYS A 210 -18.38 6.19 -26.11
C LYS A 210 -16.89 6.38 -25.81
N PHE A 211 -16.10 5.51 -26.42
CA PHE A 211 -14.66 5.58 -26.45
C PHE A 211 -14.19 6.04 -27.83
N ASP A 212 -13.10 6.80 -27.87
CA ASP A 212 -12.35 7.09 -29.08
C ASP A 212 -11.28 6.00 -29.24
N GLU A 213 -11.63 4.97 -30.03
CA GLU A 213 -10.73 3.83 -30.27
C GLU A 213 -9.47 4.23 -31.05
N ALA A 214 -9.55 5.27 -31.90
CA ALA A 214 -8.39 5.75 -32.65
C ALA A 214 -7.40 6.52 -31.76
N ALA A 215 -7.88 7.09 -30.64
CA ALA A 215 -7.05 7.75 -29.63
C ALA A 215 -6.55 6.81 -28.52
N ALA A 216 -6.90 5.51 -28.56
CA ALA A 216 -6.40 4.54 -27.58
C ALA A 216 -4.88 4.48 -27.61
N GLU A 217 -4.27 4.53 -26.42
CA GLU A 217 -2.82 4.65 -26.29
C GLU A 217 -2.24 3.31 -25.81
N LYS A 218 -1.58 2.58 -26.73
CA LYS A 218 -0.83 1.38 -26.37
C LYS A 218 0.48 1.80 -25.71
N ILE A 219 0.59 1.57 -24.40
CA ILE A 219 1.78 1.91 -23.62
C ILE A 219 2.86 0.85 -23.81
N ASN A 220 2.47 -0.41 -23.65
CA ASN A 220 3.32 -1.59 -23.83
C ASN A 220 2.45 -2.80 -24.22
N ASP A 221 3.01 -4.01 -24.17
CA ASP A 221 2.29 -5.23 -24.60
C ASP A 221 1.19 -5.69 -23.64
N HIS A 222 1.18 -5.20 -22.40
CA HIS A 222 0.20 -5.55 -21.39
C HIS A 222 -0.62 -4.39 -20.87
N LEU A 223 -0.41 -3.14 -21.32
CA LEU A 223 -1.15 -1.95 -20.88
C LEU A 223 -1.60 -1.11 -22.06
N THR A 224 -2.90 -0.81 -22.10
CA THR A 224 -3.51 0.15 -23.03
C THR A 224 -4.40 1.11 -22.27
N ILE A 225 -4.31 2.41 -22.58
CA ILE A 225 -5.17 3.45 -22.04
C ILE A 225 -6.27 3.77 -23.05
N ASN A 226 -7.49 3.32 -22.76
CA ASN A 226 -8.67 3.56 -23.58
C ASN A 226 -9.20 4.96 -23.29
N LYS A 227 -9.59 5.71 -24.33
CA LYS A 227 -9.97 7.12 -24.19
C LYS A 227 -11.49 7.27 -24.20
N LEU A 228 -12.08 7.46 -23.03
CA LEU A 228 -13.51 7.74 -22.85
C LEU A 228 -13.79 9.22 -23.21
N VAL A 229 -14.71 9.44 -24.15
CA VAL A 229 -14.99 10.78 -24.73
C VAL A 229 -16.43 11.27 -24.52
N GLU A 230 -17.39 10.35 -24.42
CA GLU A 230 -18.79 10.69 -24.20
C GLU A 230 -19.44 9.74 -23.20
N GLY A 231 -20.50 10.21 -22.55
CA GLY A 231 -21.30 9.41 -21.63
C GLY A 231 -21.89 10.23 -20.49
N LYS A 232 -22.85 9.63 -19.79
CA LYS A 232 -23.32 10.12 -18.49
C LYS A 232 -23.25 8.99 -17.48
N ILE A 233 -22.74 9.29 -16.29
CA ILE A 233 -22.71 8.36 -15.16
C ILE A 233 -23.49 9.01 -14.03
N THR A 234 -24.58 8.39 -13.63
CA THR A 234 -25.41 8.80 -12.50
C THR A 234 -25.16 7.86 -11.33
N ILE A 235 -24.81 8.43 -10.18
CA ILE A 235 -24.59 7.71 -8.93
C ILE A 235 -25.71 8.11 -7.98
N THR A 236 -26.48 7.13 -7.53
CA THR A 236 -27.60 7.32 -6.61
C THR A 236 -27.27 6.66 -5.29
N SER A 237 -27.13 7.44 -4.23
CA SER A 237 -26.80 6.98 -2.88
C SER A 237 -28.00 7.10 -1.95
N ASP A 238 -28.36 6.01 -1.28
CA ASP A 238 -29.49 5.87 -0.39
C ASP A 238 -29.05 5.16 0.90
N ALA A 239 -28.64 5.95 1.89
CA ALA A 239 -28.12 5.46 3.16
C ALA A 239 -29.15 4.60 3.94
N SER A 240 -30.45 4.84 3.72
CA SER A 240 -31.53 4.09 4.37
C SER A 240 -31.58 2.61 3.98
N LYS A 241 -31.00 2.25 2.82
CA LYS A 241 -30.92 0.86 2.35
C LYS A 241 -29.76 0.08 2.97
N ILE A 242 -28.82 0.74 3.64
CA ILE A 242 -27.70 0.06 4.29
C ILE A 242 -28.26 -0.80 5.44
N PRO A 243 -27.95 -2.11 5.52
CA PRO A 243 -28.51 -3.02 6.51
C PRO A 243 -27.82 -2.84 7.87
N LEU A 244 -27.90 -1.65 8.45
CA LEU A 244 -27.46 -1.36 9.82
C LEU A 244 -28.41 -2.01 10.84
N THR A 245 -27.89 -2.39 12.01
CA THR A 245 -28.74 -2.86 13.10
C THR A 245 -29.65 -1.75 13.62
N ASP A 246 -30.81 -2.13 14.16
CA ASP A 246 -31.82 -1.17 14.61
C ASP A 246 -31.26 -0.24 15.71
N LYS A 247 -30.38 -0.77 16.59
CA LYS A 247 -29.67 0.04 17.61
C LYS A 247 -28.80 1.15 17.02
N LEU A 248 -28.17 0.92 15.85
CA LEU A 248 -27.38 1.94 15.15
C LEU A 248 -28.29 2.93 14.44
N VAL A 249 -29.35 2.47 13.79
CA VAL A 249 -30.34 3.36 13.14
C VAL A 249 -30.95 4.31 14.15
N ASP A 250 -31.33 3.80 15.33
CA ASP A 250 -31.86 4.61 16.44
C ASP A 250 -30.83 5.60 16.99
N ALA A 251 -29.55 5.21 17.05
CA ALA A 251 -28.46 6.06 17.52
C ALA A 251 -28.10 7.18 16.55
N LEU A 252 -28.08 6.90 15.25
CA LEU A 252 -27.83 7.87 14.19
C LEU A 252 -29.02 8.82 13.97
N GLY A 253 -30.18 8.48 14.53
CA GLY A 253 -31.35 9.34 14.59
C GLY A 253 -32.07 9.51 13.25
N THR A 254 -32.98 10.48 13.22
CA THR A 254 -33.82 10.74 12.05
C THR A 254 -33.05 11.26 10.85
N GLU A 255 -31.87 11.90 11.01
CA GLU A 255 -31.06 12.39 9.88
C GLU A 255 -30.54 11.25 8.98
N PHE A 256 -30.25 10.08 9.56
CA PHE A 256 -29.88 8.87 8.81
C PHE A 256 -31.10 8.19 8.17
N SER A 257 -32.23 8.15 8.88
CA SER A 257 -33.48 7.58 8.36
C SER A 257 -34.19 8.47 7.33
N THR A 258 -33.85 9.77 7.27
CA THR A 258 -34.45 10.77 6.36
C THR A 258 -33.50 11.20 5.25
N THR A 259 -32.28 10.65 5.17
CA THR A 259 -31.35 10.99 4.09
C THR A 259 -31.96 10.50 2.78
N THR A 260 -32.57 11.43 2.07
CA THR A 260 -33.21 11.19 0.78
C THR A 260 -32.16 10.66 -0.18
N SER A 261 -32.54 9.71 -1.03
CA SER A 261 -31.70 9.24 -2.13
C SER A 261 -31.06 10.43 -2.86
N LYS A 262 -29.73 10.55 -2.78
CA LYS A 262 -28.96 11.62 -3.43
C LYS A 262 -28.43 11.09 -4.74
N SER A 263 -28.81 11.74 -5.83
CA SER A 263 -28.33 11.38 -7.17
C SER A 263 -27.42 12.47 -7.70
N GLU A 264 -26.20 12.09 -8.07
CA GLU A 264 -25.24 12.96 -8.75
C GLU A 264 -25.00 12.42 -10.15
N THR A 265 -25.08 13.27 -11.17
CA THR A 265 -24.80 12.89 -12.55
C THR A 265 -23.56 13.59 -13.06
N VAL A 266 -22.60 12.80 -13.52
CA VAL A 266 -21.39 13.25 -14.19
C VAL A 266 -21.60 13.14 -15.69
N ASP A 267 -21.55 14.28 -16.39
CA ASP A 267 -21.56 14.34 -17.86
C ASP A 267 -20.12 14.31 -18.38
N ILE A 268 -19.73 13.16 -18.94
CA ILE A 268 -18.38 12.91 -19.43
C ILE A 268 -18.05 13.83 -20.60
N THR A 269 -19.00 14.07 -21.50
CA THR A 269 -18.80 14.94 -22.66
C THR A 269 -18.50 16.37 -22.23
N ALA A 270 -19.22 16.87 -21.23
CA ALA A 270 -18.96 18.20 -20.66
C ALA A 270 -17.59 18.26 -19.97
N GLU A 271 -17.21 17.20 -19.26
CA GLU A 271 -15.92 17.15 -18.55
C GLU A 271 -14.73 17.05 -19.51
N VAL A 272 -14.83 16.23 -20.56
CA VAL A 272 -13.80 16.13 -21.61
C VAL A 272 -13.60 17.49 -22.30
N LYS A 273 -14.68 18.23 -22.58
CA LYS A 273 -14.59 19.60 -23.13
C LYS A 273 -13.90 20.57 -22.17
N LYS A 274 -14.17 20.47 -20.87
CA LYS A 274 -13.58 21.33 -19.84
C LYS A 274 -12.09 21.05 -19.62
N ARG A 275 -11.70 19.77 -19.61
CA ARG A 275 -10.31 19.33 -19.45
C ARG A 275 -9.49 19.52 -20.73
N GLY A 276 -10.13 19.44 -21.88
CA GLY A 276 -9.48 19.45 -23.19
C GLY A 276 -8.87 18.10 -23.60
N THR A 277 -8.98 17.07 -22.77
CA THR A 277 -8.49 15.71 -23.05
C THR A 277 -9.52 14.65 -22.65
N PRO A 278 -9.55 13.49 -23.34
CA PRO A 278 -10.38 12.34 -22.94
C PRO A 278 -10.06 11.82 -21.53
N ILE A 279 -10.94 11.01 -20.95
CA ILE A 279 -10.66 10.30 -19.69
C ILE A 279 -10.00 8.96 -20.03
N GLY A 280 -8.79 8.72 -19.50
CA GLY A 280 -8.09 7.45 -19.69
C GLY A 280 -8.60 6.35 -18.77
N ILE A 281 -9.07 5.23 -19.33
CA ILE A 281 -9.40 3.99 -18.61
C ILE A 281 -8.38 2.92 -18.98
N ALA A 282 -7.60 2.48 -18.01
CA ALA A 282 -6.57 1.49 -18.24
C ALA A 282 -7.17 0.08 -18.38
N SER A 283 -6.68 -0.66 -19.36
CA SER A 283 -6.86 -2.10 -19.46
C SER A 283 -5.52 -2.78 -19.46
N ILE A 284 -5.40 -3.84 -18.67
CA ILE A 284 -4.21 -4.67 -18.56
C ILE A 284 -4.44 -6.07 -19.12
N LYS A 285 -3.38 -6.67 -19.65
CA LYS A 285 -3.40 -8.03 -20.17
C LYS A 285 -2.96 -9.00 -19.08
N VAL A 286 -3.81 -9.98 -18.77
CA VAL A 286 -3.52 -11.07 -17.84
C VAL A 286 -3.72 -12.38 -18.58
N GLY A 287 -2.64 -13.14 -18.77
CA GLY A 287 -2.62 -14.25 -19.72
C GLY A 287 -2.92 -13.75 -21.14
N ASP A 288 -3.91 -14.36 -21.80
CA ASP A 288 -4.32 -14.00 -23.16
C ASP A 288 -5.52 -13.03 -23.23
N LYS A 289 -5.99 -12.54 -22.07
CA LYS A 289 -7.21 -11.73 -21.98
C LYS A 289 -6.93 -10.34 -21.42
N TRP A 290 -7.75 -9.38 -21.82
CA TRP A 290 -7.70 -8.00 -21.35
C TRP A 290 -8.77 -7.74 -20.29
N TYR A 291 -8.37 -7.00 -19.26
CA TYR A 291 -9.22 -6.63 -18.14
C TYR A 291 -9.09 -5.14 -17.87
N PRO A 292 -10.17 -4.41 -17.57
CA PRO A 292 -10.05 -3.10 -16.94
C PRO A 292 -9.26 -3.19 -15.63
N SER A 293 -8.46 -2.18 -15.32
CA SER A 293 -7.73 -2.07 -14.05
C SER A 293 -8.01 -0.73 -13.40
N ALA A 294 -8.51 -0.77 -12.17
CA ALA A 294 -8.69 0.41 -11.33
C ALA A 294 -7.34 1.00 -10.92
N PHE A 295 -6.36 0.17 -10.53
CA PHE A 295 -5.06 0.67 -10.07
C PHE A 295 -4.29 1.39 -11.18
N TYR A 296 -4.25 0.81 -12.39
CA TYR A 296 -3.64 1.49 -13.53
C TYR A 296 -4.43 2.70 -14.01
N THR A 297 -5.76 2.70 -13.86
CA THR A 297 -6.58 3.89 -14.18
C THR A 297 -6.27 5.05 -13.23
N ILE A 298 -6.15 4.79 -11.93
CA ILE A 298 -5.74 5.79 -10.92
C ILE A 298 -4.33 6.30 -11.23
N ALA A 299 -3.38 5.40 -11.47
CA ALA A 299 -2.02 5.77 -11.83
C ALA A 299 -1.96 6.63 -13.11
N ASN A 300 -2.72 6.27 -14.15
CA ASN A 300 -2.80 7.06 -15.38
C ASN A 300 -3.35 8.47 -15.11
N ALA A 301 -4.38 8.59 -14.26
CA ALA A 301 -4.94 9.89 -13.90
C ALA A 301 -3.92 10.78 -13.17
N ILE A 302 -3.11 10.20 -12.27
CA ILE A 302 -2.02 10.89 -11.59
C ILE A 302 -0.95 11.34 -12.59
N LEU A 303 -0.53 10.46 -13.50
CA LEU A 303 0.44 10.81 -14.54
C LEU A 303 -0.06 11.94 -15.46
N GLU A 304 -1.33 11.90 -15.88
CA GLU A 304 -1.94 12.96 -16.68
C GLU A 304 -1.95 14.31 -15.94
N GLU A 305 -2.25 14.30 -14.62
CA GLU A 305 -2.26 15.50 -13.78
C GLU A 305 -0.85 16.09 -13.62
N GLU A 306 0.14 15.24 -13.35
CA GLU A 306 1.56 15.62 -13.20
C GLU A 306 2.26 15.83 -14.55
N LYS A 307 1.55 15.62 -15.68
CA LYS A 307 2.08 15.68 -17.05
C LYS A 307 3.29 14.75 -17.27
N GLN A 308 3.31 13.65 -16.54
CA GLN A 308 4.29 12.59 -16.69
C GLN A 308 3.79 11.55 -17.69
N LYS A 309 4.72 10.73 -18.20
CA LYS A 309 4.41 9.65 -19.14
C LYS A 309 4.69 8.32 -18.47
N TRP A 310 3.96 7.30 -18.90
CA TRP A 310 4.27 5.93 -18.54
C TRP A 310 5.69 5.55 -18.99
N PRO A 311 6.49 4.89 -18.13
CA PRO A 311 7.73 4.26 -18.54
C PRO A 311 7.46 3.14 -19.57
N SER A 312 8.38 2.97 -20.53
CA SER A 312 8.27 1.89 -21.53
C SER A 312 8.73 0.53 -21.00
N GLN A 313 9.52 0.52 -19.92
CA GLN A 313 9.98 -0.68 -19.22
C GLN A 313 9.80 -0.49 -17.72
N GLY A 314 9.29 -1.52 -17.04
CA GLY A 314 9.15 -1.56 -15.60
C GLY A 314 10.29 -2.30 -14.90
N ILE A 315 10.12 -2.49 -13.59
CA ILE A 315 10.97 -3.34 -12.75
C ILE A 315 10.39 -4.75 -12.76
N ALA A 316 11.19 -5.75 -13.13
CA ALA A 316 10.74 -7.15 -13.10
C ALA A 316 10.52 -7.64 -11.66
N ALA A 317 9.39 -8.31 -11.42
CA ALA A 317 9.07 -8.92 -10.15
C ALA A 317 10.06 -10.04 -9.77
N GLN A 318 10.46 -10.08 -8.50
CA GLN A 318 11.40 -11.04 -7.94
C GLN A 318 10.90 -11.55 -6.59
N GLY A 319 10.05 -12.56 -6.63
CA GLY A 319 9.51 -13.18 -5.41
C GLY A 319 10.49 -14.16 -4.75
N ALA A 320 10.24 -14.42 -3.47
CA ALA A 320 11.00 -15.33 -2.62
C ALA A 320 10.44 -16.75 -2.60
N GLY A 321 11.16 -17.68 -1.96
CA GLY A 321 10.76 -19.09 -1.83
C GLY A 321 9.70 -19.35 -0.75
N SER A 322 9.48 -18.42 0.18
CA SER A 322 8.45 -18.52 1.23
C SER A 322 7.95 -17.14 1.66
N ALA A 323 6.84 -17.09 2.40
CA ALA A 323 6.28 -15.85 2.95
C ALA A 323 7.27 -15.13 3.88
N GLU A 324 7.90 -15.88 4.78
CA GLU A 324 8.90 -15.38 5.73
C GLU A 324 10.11 -14.83 5.00
N GLU A 325 10.57 -15.54 3.96
CA GLU A 325 11.72 -15.11 3.17
C GLU A 325 11.38 -13.85 2.35
N ALA A 326 10.16 -13.70 1.85
CA ALA A 326 9.71 -12.47 1.19
C ALA A 326 9.76 -11.27 2.16
N ALA A 327 9.22 -11.43 3.36
CA ALA A 327 9.28 -10.39 4.40
C ALA A 327 10.73 -10.06 4.80
N LYS A 328 11.58 -11.07 4.95
CA LYS A 328 13.00 -10.88 5.27
C LYS A 328 13.76 -10.16 4.16
N GLN A 329 13.53 -10.52 2.90
CA GLN A 329 14.15 -9.84 1.77
C GLN A 329 13.67 -8.40 1.65
N MET A 330 12.39 -8.12 1.95
CA MET A 330 11.84 -6.76 1.99
C MET A 330 12.54 -5.91 3.05
N VAL A 331 12.73 -6.44 4.27
CA VAL A 331 13.47 -5.75 5.34
C VAL A 331 14.91 -5.47 4.92
N ASN A 332 15.63 -6.47 4.39
CA ASN A 332 17.01 -6.26 3.93
C ASN A 332 17.09 -5.21 2.82
N ALA A 333 16.20 -5.26 1.83
CA ALA A 333 16.15 -4.27 0.75
C ALA A 333 15.92 -2.85 1.29
N ALA A 334 15.02 -2.69 2.27
CA ALA A 334 14.78 -1.40 2.91
C ALA A 334 16.01 -0.90 3.70
N LEU A 335 16.69 -1.78 4.45
CA LEU A 335 17.91 -1.41 5.18
C LEU A 335 19.06 -1.01 4.24
N ASP A 336 19.16 -1.67 3.10
CA ASP A 336 20.16 -1.39 2.06
C ASP A 336 19.81 -0.15 1.22
N GLY A 337 18.62 0.42 1.39
CA GLY A 337 18.12 1.51 0.54
C GLY A 337 17.85 1.07 -0.91
N ASP A 338 17.72 -0.24 -1.16
CA ASP A 338 17.48 -0.81 -2.48
C ASP A 338 15.98 -0.77 -2.83
N LEU A 339 15.54 0.42 -3.21
CA LEU A 339 14.15 0.69 -3.59
C LEU A 339 13.74 -0.11 -4.84
N THR A 340 14.69 -0.47 -5.72
CA THR A 340 14.43 -1.34 -6.87
C THR A 340 14.00 -2.73 -6.40
N LYS A 341 14.73 -3.30 -5.44
CA LYS A 341 14.39 -4.60 -4.86
C LYS A 341 13.12 -4.56 -4.00
N VAL A 342 12.86 -3.46 -3.30
CA VAL A 342 11.57 -3.24 -2.61
C VAL A 342 10.40 -3.35 -3.60
N ILE A 343 10.46 -2.64 -4.74
CA ILE A 343 9.41 -2.69 -5.77
C ILE A 343 9.32 -4.08 -6.43
N ALA A 344 10.47 -4.72 -6.69
CA ALA A 344 10.51 -6.06 -7.26
C ALA A 344 9.87 -7.14 -6.36
N LEU A 345 9.91 -6.96 -5.04
CA LEU A 345 9.33 -7.89 -4.05
C LEU A 345 7.82 -7.72 -3.84
N LEU A 346 7.19 -6.78 -4.56
CA LEU A 346 5.74 -6.62 -4.56
C LEU A 346 5.07 -7.64 -5.49
N PRO A 347 3.84 -8.10 -5.18
CA PRO A 347 3.13 -9.07 -6.01
C PRO A 347 2.84 -8.49 -7.40
N PRO A 348 3.25 -9.13 -8.51
CA PRO A 348 3.08 -8.56 -9.85
C PRO A 348 1.63 -8.43 -10.31
N ASP A 349 0.73 -9.25 -9.78
CA ASP A 349 -0.70 -9.24 -10.11
C ASP A 349 -1.47 -8.12 -9.39
N GLU A 350 -1.09 -7.78 -8.15
CA GLU A 350 -1.69 -6.69 -7.34
C GLU A 350 -0.96 -5.35 -7.53
N ALA A 351 0.37 -5.37 -7.56
CA ALA A 351 1.23 -4.18 -7.52
C ALA A 351 2.04 -4.01 -8.82
N GLY A 352 1.64 -4.68 -9.90
CA GLY A 352 2.25 -4.52 -11.23
C GLY A 352 2.33 -3.06 -11.68
N VAL A 353 1.33 -2.24 -11.29
CA VAL A 353 1.35 -0.80 -11.57
C VAL A 353 2.57 -0.09 -10.98
N LEU A 354 3.00 -0.47 -9.77
CA LEU A 354 4.19 0.10 -9.12
C LEU A 354 5.47 -0.38 -9.78
N GLN A 355 5.46 -1.61 -10.31
CA GLN A 355 6.57 -2.17 -11.07
C GLN A 355 6.73 -1.47 -12.41
N ASP A 356 5.64 -1.23 -13.15
CA ASP A 356 5.67 -0.48 -14.41
C ASP A 356 6.05 0.98 -14.22
N LEU A 357 5.59 1.60 -13.12
CA LEU A 357 6.01 2.96 -12.73
C LEU A 357 7.41 3.00 -12.11
N GLY A 358 8.04 1.85 -11.88
CA GLY A 358 9.27 1.71 -11.10
C GLY A 358 10.35 2.74 -11.43
N PRO A 359 10.78 2.90 -12.70
CA PRO A 359 11.80 3.88 -13.05
C PRO A 359 11.45 5.32 -12.68
N LEU A 360 10.17 5.69 -12.82
CA LEU A 360 9.69 7.03 -12.48
C LEU A 360 9.67 7.25 -10.96
N LEU A 361 9.23 6.23 -10.20
CA LEU A 361 9.26 6.26 -8.74
C LEU A 361 10.68 6.34 -8.19
N LEU A 362 11.63 5.66 -8.84
CA LEU A 362 13.05 5.71 -8.47
C LEU A 362 13.67 7.08 -8.77
N ASP A 363 13.33 7.69 -9.91
CA ASP A 363 13.80 9.03 -10.28
C ASP A 363 13.29 10.09 -9.28
N GLU A 364 12.00 10.04 -8.93
CA GLU A 364 11.38 10.95 -7.98
C GLU A 364 11.90 10.76 -6.54
N ALA A 365 12.08 9.51 -6.11
CA ALA A 365 12.64 9.22 -4.79
C ALA A 365 14.12 9.64 -4.66
N GLY A 366 14.84 9.68 -5.78
CA GLY A 366 16.27 9.95 -5.81
C GLY A 366 17.12 8.83 -5.19
N PRO A 367 18.45 9.03 -5.10
CA PRO A 367 19.36 8.03 -4.56
C PRO A 367 19.14 7.87 -3.05
N MET A 368 18.68 6.69 -2.65
CA MET A 368 18.59 6.29 -1.25
C MET A 368 19.94 5.77 -0.77
N LYS A 369 20.41 6.26 0.38
CA LYS A 369 21.62 5.73 1.02
C LYS A 369 21.27 4.53 1.89
N PRO A 370 22.11 3.48 1.92
CA PRO A 370 21.96 2.42 2.90
C PRO A 370 21.93 2.99 4.31
N THR A 371 21.08 2.42 5.16
CA THR A 371 20.96 2.84 6.57
C THR A 371 22.23 2.54 7.38
N GLY A 372 23.12 1.68 6.87
CA GLY A 372 24.28 1.15 7.60
C GLY A 372 23.92 0.07 8.62
N ALA A 373 22.62 -0.20 8.81
CA ALA A 373 22.13 -1.21 9.72
C ALA A 373 22.16 -2.60 9.06
N LYS A 374 22.45 -3.63 9.87
CA LYS A 374 22.49 -5.03 9.45
C LYS A 374 21.43 -5.82 10.19
N LEU A 375 20.65 -6.60 9.45
CA LEU A 375 19.71 -7.55 10.04
C LEU A 375 20.46 -8.78 10.57
N ASN A 376 20.55 -8.92 11.89
CA ASN A 376 21.18 -10.08 12.54
C ASN A 376 20.20 -11.26 12.63
N ALA A 377 18.94 -10.98 12.99
CA ALA A 377 17.90 -11.99 13.12
C ALA A 377 16.53 -11.41 12.80
N LEU A 378 15.71 -12.21 12.10
CA LEU A 378 14.28 -11.99 11.93
C LEU A 378 13.59 -13.33 12.13
N GLU A 379 13.00 -13.52 13.31
CA GLU A 379 12.13 -14.65 13.61
C GLU A 379 10.69 -14.17 13.55
N THR A 380 9.83 -14.95 12.92
CA THR A 380 8.46 -14.56 12.61
C THR A 380 7.46 -15.64 13.00
N ASP A 381 6.27 -15.22 13.41
CA ASP A 381 5.11 -16.10 13.46
C ASP A 381 4.29 -15.91 12.19
N VAL A 382 3.83 -17.03 11.62
CA VAL A 382 3.08 -17.05 10.37
C VAL A 382 1.68 -17.57 10.60
N LYS A 383 0.70 -16.81 10.13
CA LYS A 383 -0.73 -17.13 10.21
C LYS A 383 -1.35 -17.07 8.83
N ASN A 384 -2.17 -18.06 8.49
CA ASN A 384 -2.97 -18.00 7.27
C ASN A 384 -4.06 -16.91 7.41
N VAL A 385 -4.14 -16.05 6.42
CA VAL A 385 -5.16 -15.00 6.29
C VAL A 385 -5.80 -15.06 4.91
N THR A 386 -6.85 -14.30 4.68
CA THR A 386 -7.54 -14.30 3.39
C THR A 386 -6.57 -13.85 2.27
N GLY A 387 -6.33 -14.75 1.32
CA GLY A 387 -5.46 -14.55 0.15
C GLY A 387 -3.98 -14.31 0.48
N GLY A 388 -3.48 -14.89 1.59
CA GLY A 388 -2.05 -14.89 1.87
C GLY A 388 -1.67 -15.44 3.23
N LYS A 389 -0.43 -15.18 3.62
CA LYS A 389 0.12 -15.49 4.94
C LYS A 389 0.55 -14.20 5.62
N GLN A 390 -0.02 -13.92 6.79
CA GLN A 390 0.43 -12.83 7.64
C GLN A 390 1.70 -13.27 8.36
N VAL A 391 2.78 -12.51 8.14
CA VAL A 391 4.10 -12.70 8.73
C VAL A 391 4.30 -11.61 9.77
N THR A 392 4.32 -11.99 11.04
CA THR A 392 4.44 -11.05 12.18
C THR A 392 5.77 -11.23 12.88
N ILE A 393 6.34 -10.14 13.37
CA ILE A 393 7.65 -10.17 14.03
C ILE A 393 7.51 -10.84 15.41
N LYS A 394 8.27 -11.91 15.62
CA LYS A 394 8.49 -12.52 16.93
C LYS A 394 9.78 -12.02 17.55
N LYS A 395 10.84 -11.92 16.76
CA LYS A 395 12.12 -11.35 17.17
C LYS A 395 12.77 -10.63 16.00
N LEU A 396 13.25 -9.43 16.26
CA LEU A 396 14.02 -8.62 15.32
C LEU A 396 15.30 -8.19 16.01
N SER A 397 16.44 -8.49 15.41
CA SER A 397 17.75 -8.02 15.89
C SER A 397 18.46 -7.30 14.77
N ILE A 398 18.76 -6.03 14.99
CA ILE A 398 19.40 -5.13 14.03
C ILE A 398 20.63 -4.52 14.69
N THR A 399 21.75 -4.50 13.97
CA THR A 399 22.98 -3.82 14.38
C THR A 399 23.20 -2.59 13.53
N ALA A 400 23.27 -1.41 14.15
CA ALA A 400 23.63 -0.15 13.50
C ALA A 400 24.76 0.50 14.27
N GLU A 401 25.77 1.05 13.58
CA GLU A 401 26.90 1.76 14.21
C GLU A 401 27.65 0.96 15.30
N GLY A 402 27.63 -0.37 15.24
CA GLY A 402 28.25 -1.26 16.23
C GLY A 402 27.38 -1.59 17.44
N GLU A 403 26.18 -1.02 17.51
CA GLU A 403 25.19 -1.23 18.56
C GLU A 403 24.06 -2.15 18.06
N THR A 404 23.72 -3.17 18.85
CA THR A 404 22.67 -4.13 18.52
C THR A 404 21.40 -3.84 19.32
N MET A 405 20.32 -3.51 18.63
CA MET A 405 18.98 -3.43 19.18
C MET A 405 18.25 -4.76 18.95
N THR A 406 17.60 -5.31 19.98
CA THR A 406 16.76 -6.50 19.84
C THR A 406 15.36 -6.23 20.32
N ILE A 407 14.36 -6.48 19.46
CA ILE A 407 12.94 -6.43 19.79
C ILE A 407 12.42 -7.87 19.83
N THR A 408 11.77 -8.26 20.92
CA THR A 408 11.15 -9.57 21.09
C THR A 408 9.70 -9.42 21.49
N ARG A 409 8.81 -10.21 20.88
CA ARG A 409 7.40 -10.30 21.22
C ARG A 409 7.13 -11.58 21.99
N GLU A 410 6.53 -11.45 23.17
CA GLU A 410 6.08 -12.55 24.01
C GLU A 410 4.61 -12.34 24.39
N GLY A 411 3.72 -13.05 23.71
CA GLY A 411 2.27 -12.84 23.88
C GLY A 411 1.86 -11.43 23.45
N ASP A 412 1.31 -10.66 24.38
CA ASP A 412 0.87 -9.28 24.20
C ASP A 412 1.89 -8.25 24.74
N CYS A 413 3.14 -8.66 24.97
CA CYS A 413 4.23 -7.82 25.42
C CYS A 413 5.35 -7.73 24.37
N TYR A 414 5.91 -6.54 24.21
CA TYR A 414 7.13 -6.29 23.45
C TYR A 414 8.24 -5.89 24.41
N ALA A 415 9.40 -6.53 24.27
CA ALA A 415 10.63 -6.15 24.93
C ALA A 415 11.59 -5.59 23.88
N ALA A 416 12.23 -4.46 24.19
CA ALA A 416 13.29 -3.85 23.40
C ALA A 416 14.55 -3.77 24.26
N ASP A 417 15.57 -4.54 23.90
CA ASP A 417 16.90 -4.44 24.47
C ASP A 417 17.66 -3.35 23.71
N VAL A 418 17.84 -2.20 24.37
CA VAL A 418 18.51 -1.02 23.81
C VAL A 418 19.88 -0.85 24.47
N PRO A 419 20.97 -0.76 23.67
CA PRO A 419 22.31 -0.50 24.20
C PRO A 419 22.34 0.72 25.12
N GLY A 420 23.00 0.57 26.27
CA GLY A 420 23.12 1.62 27.29
C GLY A 420 21.86 1.92 28.12
N GLN A 421 20.66 1.47 27.71
CA GLN A 421 19.40 1.70 28.43
C GLN A 421 18.81 0.43 29.06
N GLY A 422 19.31 -0.75 28.69
CA GLY A 422 18.82 -2.04 29.18
C GLY A 422 17.53 -2.49 28.48
N SER A 423 16.86 -3.49 29.07
CA SER A 423 15.63 -4.05 28.51
C SER A 423 14.43 -3.20 28.92
N GLN A 424 13.73 -2.63 27.94
CA GLN A 424 12.45 -1.94 28.14
C GLN A 424 11.33 -2.86 27.71
N LYS A 425 10.29 -2.98 28.53
CA LYS A 425 9.13 -3.82 28.23
C LYS A 425 7.87 -2.96 28.19
N LEU A 426 7.02 -3.23 27.20
CA LEU A 426 5.70 -2.66 27.07
C LEU A 426 4.70 -3.80 26.88
N CYS A 427 3.75 -3.93 27.81
CA CYS A 427 2.64 -4.88 27.72
C CYS A 427 1.31 -4.17 27.49
N ALA A 428 0.35 -4.89 26.90
CA ALA A 428 -1.02 -4.38 26.69
C ALA A 428 -1.67 -3.78 27.95
N SER A 429 -1.46 -4.41 29.11
CA SER A 429 -1.97 -3.93 30.40
C SER A 429 -1.46 -2.54 30.78
N GLU A 430 -0.24 -2.20 30.38
CA GLU A 430 0.43 -0.94 30.73
C GLU A 430 -0.04 0.23 29.86
N ILE A 431 -0.57 -0.03 28.66
CA ILE A 431 -1.08 1.00 27.75
C ILE A 431 -2.20 1.80 28.41
N THR A 432 -3.13 1.14 29.10
CA THR A 432 -4.22 1.82 29.80
C THR A 432 -3.71 2.75 30.91
N GLN A 433 -2.62 2.36 31.57
CA GLN A 433 -1.98 3.16 32.62
C GLN A 433 -1.26 4.38 32.03
N LEU A 434 -0.55 4.19 30.91
CA LEU A 434 0.11 5.28 30.19
C LEU A 434 -0.89 6.32 29.68
N LEU A 435 -2.01 5.88 29.09
CA LEU A 435 -3.08 6.77 28.63
C LEU A 435 -3.67 7.60 29.77
N LYS A 436 -3.89 6.99 30.93
CA LYS A 436 -4.37 7.69 32.14
C LYS A 436 -3.36 8.73 32.64
N GLN A 437 -2.06 8.48 32.48
CA GLN A 437 -0.99 9.39 32.91
C GLN A 437 -0.73 10.56 31.93
N GLN A 438 -0.82 10.34 30.62
CA GLN A 438 -0.45 11.32 29.58
C GLN A 438 -1.56 12.27 29.09
N GLY A 439 -2.71 12.32 29.78
CA GLY A 439 -3.79 13.25 29.41
C GLY A 439 -5.16 12.60 29.21
N GLY A 440 -5.30 11.30 29.49
CA GLY A 440 -6.58 10.59 29.47
C GLY A 440 -7.65 11.12 30.44
N LYS A 441 -7.38 12.17 31.21
CA LYS A 441 -8.40 12.86 32.04
C LYS A 441 -9.56 13.44 31.21
N GLN A 442 -9.35 13.70 29.92
CA GLN A 442 -10.39 14.18 28.99
C GLN A 442 -11.08 13.04 28.22
N ILE A 443 -10.58 11.80 28.34
CA ILE A 443 -11.14 10.64 27.65
C ILE A 443 -12.04 9.89 28.64
N PRO A 444 -13.30 9.56 28.27
CA PRO A 444 -14.17 8.74 29.11
C PRO A 444 -13.48 7.42 29.51
N ALA A 445 -13.69 6.97 30.74
CA ALA A 445 -13.03 5.76 31.26
C ALA A 445 -13.36 4.53 30.39
N GLU A 446 -14.59 4.47 29.88
CA GLU A 446 -15.09 3.45 28.99
C GLU A 446 -14.30 3.42 27.67
N ALA A 447 -13.97 4.58 27.12
CA ALA A 447 -13.16 4.68 25.89
C ALA A 447 -11.70 4.25 26.14
N ILE A 448 -11.14 4.51 27.33
CA ILE A 448 -9.79 4.04 27.70
C ILE A 448 -9.73 2.51 27.71
N ASP A 449 -10.77 1.85 28.25
CA ASP A 449 -10.83 0.38 28.33
C ASP A 449 -11.04 -0.28 26.95
N ILE A 450 -11.75 0.40 26.03
CA ILE A 450 -11.84 -0.01 24.62
C ILE A 450 -10.46 0.10 23.96
N ILE A 451 -9.80 1.26 24.09
CA ILE A 451 -8.46 1.47 23.51
C ILE A 451 -7.47 0.42 24.03
N GLY A 452 -7.48 0.12 25.33
CA GLY A 452 -6.62 -0.90 25.93
C GLY A 452 -6.81 -2.29 25.34
N ARG A 453 -8.06 -2.72 25.12
CA ARG A 453 -8.36 -4.03 24.50
C ARG A 453 -7.96 -4.09 23.03
N VAL A 454 -8.26 -3.04 22.26
CA VAL A 454 -7.86 -2.96 20.85
C VAL A 454 -6.34 -3.00 20.73
N ALA A 455 -5.64 -2.19 21.54
CA ALA A 455 -4.18 -2.18 21.58
C ALA A 455 -3.61 -3.54 21.99
N GLY A 456 -4.19 -4.19 23.00
CA GLY A 456 -3.77 -5.54 23.41
C GLY A 456 -3.98 -6.60 22.34
N SER A 457 -5.10 -6.54 21.61
CA SER A 457 -5.36 -7.43 20.47
C SER A 457 -4.32 -7.25 19.35
N VAL A 458 -3.97 -6.01 19.03
CA VAL A 458 -2.92 -5.70 18.04
C VAL A 458 -1.56 -6.18 18.52
N MET A 459 -1.20 -5.93 19.78
CA MET A 459 0.08 -6.36 20.33
C MET A 459 0.21 -7.89 20.30
N LYS A 460 -0.84 -8.60 20.72
CA LYS A 460 -0.91 -10.06 20.73
C LYS A 460 -0.86 -10.65 19.33
N SER A 461 -1.66 -10.11 18.40
CA SER A 461 -1.71 -10.58 17.02
C SER A 461 -0.42 -10.28 16.28
N GLY A 462 0.23 -9.17 16.64
CA GLY A 462 1.43 -8.65 15.99
C GLY A 462 1.11 -7.68 14.88
N VAL A 463 2.02 -6.74 14.71
CA VAL A 463 2.09 -5.96 13.47
C VAL A 463 3.05 -6.68 12.54
N GLY A 464 2.60 -6.86 11.30
CA GLY A 464 3.32 -7.64 10.31
C GLY A 464 2.83 -7.30 8.91
N VAL A 465 3.35 -8.05 7.94
CA VAL A 465 2.99 -7.91 6.54
C VAL A 465 2.29 -9.17 6.05
N VAL A 466 1.41 -9.03 5.07
CA VAL A 466 0.83 -10.18 4.37
C VAL A 466 1.70 -10.47 3.16
N SER A 467 2.17 -11.70 3.05
CA SER A 467 2.79 -12.22 1.84
C SER A 467 1.80 -13.07 1.06
N THR A 468 1.77 -12.91 -0.25
CA THR A 468 0.91 -13.69 -1.17
C THR A 468 1.77 -14.46 -2.16
N GLU A 469 1.24 -15.58 -2.64
CA GLU A 469 1.91 -16.45 -3.61
C GLU A 469 1.36 -16.17 -5.02
N VAL A 470 2.27 -15.90 -5.97
CA VAL A 470 1.97 -15.68 -7.38
C VAL A 470 2.97 -16.51 -8.19
N ASP A 471 2.48 -17.38 -9.06
CA ASP A 471 3.30 -18.27 -9.90
C ASP A 471 4.40 -19.04 -9.12
N GLY A 472 4.06 -19.54 -7.94
CA GLY A 472 4.96 -20.35 -7.09
C GLY A 472 6.02 -19.55 -6.35
N LYS A 473 5.95 -18.21 -6.35
CA LYS A 473 6.84 -17.33 -5.60
C LYS A 473 6.06 -16.44 -4.64
N TRP A 474 6.71 -16.06 -3.54
CA TRP A 474 6.11 -15.27 -2.48
C TRP A 474 6.54 -13.80 -2.55
N TYR A 475 5.56 -12.92 -2.39
CA TYR A 475 5.72 -11.46 -2.49
C TYR A 475 5.05 -10.78 -1.30
N VAL A 476 5.52 -9.59 -0.92
CA VAL A 476 4.90 -8.81 0.16
C VAL A 476 3.82 -7.91 -0.42
N SER A 477 2.56 -8.20 -0.08
CA SER A 477 1.37 -7.49 -0.59
C SER A 477 1.11 -6.22 0.23
N PRO A 478 1.24 -5.01 -0.35
CA PRO A 478 0.98 -3.77 0.39
C PRO A 478 -0.52 -3.62 0.72
N VAL A 479 -1.41 -3.95 -0.22
CA VAL A 479 -2.86 -3.77 -0.05
C VAL A 479 -3.40 -4.73 1.00
N ARG A 480 -3.02 -6.02 0.94
CA ARG A 480 -3.46 -7.01 1.95
C ARG A 480 -2.84 -6.73 3.31
N SER A 481 -1.61 -6.25 3.37
CA SER A 481 -0.98 -5.84 4.65
C SER A 481 -1.76 -4.72 5.32
N TYR A 482 -2.13 -3.68 4.55
CA TYR A 482 -2.93 -2.56 5.06
C TYR A 482 -4.30 -3.02 5.57
N TYR A 483 -5.01 -3.82 4.78
CA TYR A 483 -6.33 -4.31 5.17
C TYR A 483 -6.29 -5.28 6.35
N GLU A 484 -5.31 -6.17 6.44
CA GLU A 484 -5.19 -7.09 7.56
C GLU A 484 -4.84 -6.35 8.87
N LEU A 485 -4.09 -5.24 8.80
CA LEU A 485 -3.90 -4.37 9.95
C LEU A 485 -5.23 -3.73 10.39
N ALA A 486 -6.01 -3.19 9.46
CA ALA A 486 -7.33 -2.64 9.75
C ALA A 486 -8.25 -3.71 10.37
N LEU A 487 -8.32 -4.91 9.78
CA LEU A 487 -9.09 -6.03 10.31
C LEU A 487 -8.63 -6.47 11.70
N THR A 488 -7.32 -6.43 11.97
CA THR A 488 -6.78 -6.72 13.31
C THR A 488 -7.26 -5.72 14.34
N LEU A 489 -7.39 -4.44 13.99
CA LEU A 489 -8.00 -3.43 14.85
C LEU A 489 -9.48 -3.77 15.11
N PHE A 490 -10.27 -4.06 14.06
CA PHE A 490 -11.68 -4.43 14.20
C PHE A 490 -11.89 -5.67 15.07
N ARG A 491 -11.03 -6.69 14.95
CA ARG A 491 -11.04 -7.90 15.78
C ARG A 491 -10.76 -7.61 17.26
N GLY A 492 -10.11 -6.49 17.57
CA GLY A 492 -9.91 -6.02 18.94
C GLY A 492 -11.15 -5.44 19.60
N PHE A 493 -12.17 -5.05 18.84
CA PHE A 493 -13.45 -4.58 19.37
C PHE A 493 -14.39 -5.74 19.71
N GLU A 494 -15.22 -5.54 20.73
CA GLU A 494 -16.33 -6.41 21.12
C GLU A 494 -17.69 -5.73 20.85
N PRO A 495 -18.81 -6.49 20.73
CA PRO A 495 -20.13 -5.89 20.51
C PRO A 495 -20.52 -4.81 21.53
N LYS A 496 -20.21 -5.06 22.81
CA LYS A 496 -20.47 -4.11 23.91
C LYS A 496 -19.70 -2.78 23.76
N ASP A 497 -18.62 -2.76 22.99
CA ASP A 497 -17.84 -1.55 22.74
C ASP A 497 -18.55 -0.63 21.77
N VAL A 498 -19.27 -1.23 20.80
CA VAL A 498 -20.17 -0.48 19.90
C VAL A 498 -21.30 0.14 20.71
N ASP A 499 -21.86 -0.58 21.67
CA ASP A 499 -22.92 -0.04 22.55
C ASP A 499 -22.41 1.15 23.38
N ALA A 500 -21.21 1.03 23.97
CA ALA A 500 -20.59 2.12 24.71
C ALA A 500 -20.30 3.35 23.82
N LEU A 501 -19.84 3.14 22.58
CA LEU A 501 -19.63 4.24 21.62
C LEU A 501 -20.95 4.91 21.21
N ILE A 502 -22.03 4.14 21.04
CA ILE A 502 -23.37 4.67 20.77
C ILE A 502 -23.86 5.52 21.94
N GLU A 503 -23.65 5.10 23.18
CA GLU A 503 -24.02 5.90 24.35
C GLU A 503 -23.23 7.21 24.43
N LEU A 504 -21.96 7.19 24.03
CA LEU A 504 -21.14 8.40 23.95
C LEU A 504 -21.63 9.37 22.87
N LEU A 505 -22.11 8.88 21.73
CA LEU A 505 -22.67 9.73 20.66
C LEU A 505 -23.99 10.41 21.05
N LYS A 506 -24.71 9.86 22.03
CA LYS A 506 -25.98 10.41 22.54
C LYS A 506 -25.79 11.46 23.64
N LYS A 507 -24.59 11.59 24.18
CA LYS A 507 -24.22 12.63 25.17
C LYS A 507 -23.71 13.87 24.45
#